data_AF-A0A354CYU0-F1
#
_entry.id   AF-A0A354CYU0-F1
#
_cell.length_a   1.000
_cell.length_b   1.000
_cell.length_c   1.000
_cell.angle_alpha   90.00
_cell.angle_beta   90.00
_cell.angle_gamma   90.00
#
_symmetry.space_group_name_H-M   'P 1'
#
loop_
_entity.id
_entity.type
_entity.pdbx_description
1 polymer ?
#
loop_
_entity_poly.entity_id
_entity_poly.type
_entity_poly.pdbx_seq_one_letter_code
_entity_poly.pdbx_strand_id
1 'polypeptide(L)'
;MKQEEERASNIVISLAPEEYSYEMFCQVLAKEGEGAWAKHGAYAAAWKFLIYVLIMKRVTSTGPSLKTGAAASIYKYLRDNHSVDTNPIGILISYMKRLEVLKVGQFEARARELQKLYKLEEIASLIPELERVCQRRSVFVLIDELDKGWDNSEDAKAFVAGLFQAALSINARGKGIRVLISLRKELYDNIPELYEDAQKVRDLIETLEWDEPALLELIAKRIRNSLSSSEKMSPEKSWNLVFSETLDYRKTRSFNYIVDRTLYRPREIIQFCNTIRDIAVEKHKMCPLDYQIIAESEYAYSESRLQDIAAEYRFQYPGLLSVFGTFRGREYNLLREDLEEHVLKISTGESPIDEAAETWCKEADPEFMIDTLWKVGFLRAQAVGGLRARRRSGSSYLGPHQVSSLNLRNITRFHVHPMFRSFLAMKEAK
;
A
#
# COMPACT_ATOMS: atom_id res chain seq x y z
N MET A 1 -13.14 7.20 16.61
CA MET A 1 -13.75 7.34 15.26
C MET A 1 -15.27 7.35 15.30
N LYS A 2 -15.99 6.26 15.60
CA LYS A 2 -17.48 6.29 15.63
C LYS A 2 -18.12 7.35 16.54
N GLN A 3 -17.50 7.68 17.68
CA GLN A 3 -18.02 8.70 18.60
C GLN A 3 -17.65 10.15 18.22
N GLU A 4 -16.71 10.35 17.27
CA GLU A 4 -16.36 11.69 16.75
C GLU A 4 -17.13 12.02 15.45
N GLU A 5 -17.59 10.99 14.72
CA GLU A 5 -18.44 11.14 13.54
C GLU A 5 -19.78 11.83 13.83
N GLU A 6 -20.29 11.74 15.06
CA GLU A 6 -21.57 12.35 15.45
C GLU A 6 -21.46 13.85 15.81
N ARG A 7 -20.24 14.37 16.03
CA ARG A 7 -20.04 15.78 16.45
C ARG A 7 -19.75 16.74 15.30
N ALA A 8 -19.44 16.25 14.10
CA ALA A 8 -19.25 17.08 12.91
C ALA A 8 -20.22 16.64 11.81
N SER A 9 -20.94 17.59 11.22
CA SER A 9 -21.92 17.40 10.13
C SER A 9 -21.31 16.93 8.79
N ASN A 10 -20.23 16.15 8.82
CA ASN A 10 -19.47 15.71 7.65
C ASN A 10 -19.89 14.29 7.25
N ILE A 11 -19.91 14.03 5.95
CA ILE A 11 -20.25 12.73 5.38
C ILE A 11 -18.95 12.05 4.95
N VAL A 12 -18.70 10.84 5.43
CA VAL A 12 -17.56 10.02 4.98
C VAL A 12 -18.08 8.85 4.13
N ILE A 13 -17.43 8.63 2.99
CA ILE A 13 -17.63 7.50 2.08
C ILE A 13 -16.29 6.80 1.97
N SER A 14 -16.23 5.52 2.33
CA SER A 14 -15.04 4.69 2.16
C SER A 14 -15.21 3.80 0.94
N LEU A 15 -14.20 3.72 0.09
CA LEU A 15 -14.11 2.83 -1.05
C LEU A 15 -12.83 2.03 -0.95
N ALA A 16 -12.97 0.72 -0.75
CA ALA A 16 -11.89 -0.23 -0.91
C ALA A 16 -12.24 -1.08 -2.14
N PRO A 17 -11.53 -0.93 -3.28
CA PRO A 17 -11.80 -1.72 -4.49
C PRO A 17 -11.71 -3.24 -4.28
N GLU A 18 -11.04 -3.69 -3.21
CA GLU A 18 -11.00 -5.10 -2.80
C GLU A 18 -12.38 -5.69 -2.49
N GLU A 19 -13.26 -4.97 -1.77
CA GLU A 19 -14.61 -5.45 -1.38
C GLU A 19 -15.44 -5.89 -2.60
N TYR A 20 -15.00 -5.48 -3.78
CA TYR A 20 -15.78 -5.49 -4.98
C TYR A 20 -15.05 -6.19 -6.15
N SER A 21 -13.94 -6.89 -5.86
CA SER A 21 -13.16 -7.77 -6.75
C SER A 21 -12.60 -7.07 -7.99
N TYR A 22 -11.46 -6.40 -7.83
CA TYR A 22 -10.57 -6.02 -8.93
C TYR A 22 -10.21 -7.22 -9.84
N GLU A 23 -10.17 -8.44 -9.29
CA GLU A 23 -10.07 -9.69 -10.06
C GLU A 23 -11.23 -9.88 -11.05
N MET A 24 -12.48 -9.64 -10.62
CA MET A 24 -13.66 -9.71 -11.50
C MET A 24 -13.61 -8.60 -12.55
N PHE A 25 -13.12 -7.42 -12.19
CA PHE A 25 -12.89 -6.33 -13.12
C PHE A 25 -11.87 -6.71 -14.20
N CYS A 26 -10.72 -7.27 -13.81
CA CYS A 26 -9.69 -7.74 -14.74
C CYS A 26 -10.21 -8.90 -15.60
N GLN A 27 -10.95 -9.87 -15.05
CA GLN A 27 -11.53 -10.96 -15.83
C GLN A 27 -12.57 -10.49 -16.86
N VAL A 28 -13.33 -9.44 -16.53
CA VAL A 28 -14.32 -8.84 -17.46
C VAL A 28 -13.63 -8.06 -18.58
N LEU A 29 -12.47 -7.45 -18.31
CA LEU A 29 -11.75 -6.57 -19.25
C LEU A 29 -10.60 -7.24 -20.01
N ALA A 30 -10.04 -8.34 -19.49
CA ALA A 30 -8.92 -9.10 -20.08
C ALA A 30 -9.25 -9.72 -21.46
N LYS A 31 -10.48 -9.59 -21.94
CA LYS A 31 -10.89 -10.12 -23.24
C LYS A 31 -10.53 -9.24 -24.44
N GLU A 32 -10.03 -8.01 -24.26
CA GLU A 32 -9.98 -7.08 -25.40
C GLU A 32 -8.66 -6.32 -25.53
N GLY A 33 -7.95 -6.62 -26.62
CA GLY A 33 -6.64 -6.06 -26.98
C GLY A 33 -6.76 -4.78 -27.77
N GLU A 34 -6.84 -3.63 -27.08
CA GLU A 34 -6.55 -2.32 -27.65
C GLU A 34 -5.81 -1.42 -26.64
N GLY A 35 -4.99 -0.49 -27.15
CA GLY A 35 -3.92 0.21 -26.43
C GLY A 35 -4.32 1.06 -25.21
N ALA A 36 -3.35 1.22 -24.30
CA ALA A 36 -3.50 1.81 -22.97
C ALA A 36 -4.05 3.25 -22.94
N TRP A 37 -3.71 4.09 -23.92
CA TRP A 37 -4.13 5.51 -23.94
C TRP A 37 -5.64 5.69 -24.12
N ALA A 38 -6.27 4.80 -24.90
CA ALA A 38 -7.72 4.78 -25.09
C ALA A 38 -8.49 4.27 -23.85
N LYS A 39 -7.79 3.62 -22.92
CA LYS A 39 -8.32 3.09 -21.65
C LYS A 39 -8.21 4.12 -20.52
N HIS A 40 -7.15 4.93 -20.47
CA HIS A 40 -6.94 5.92 -19.41
C HIS A 40 -8.10 6.93 -19.26
N GLY A 41 -8.52 7.57 -20.36
CA GLY A 41 -9.67 8.48 -20.33
C GLY A 41 -10.97 7.80 -19.91
N ALA A 42 -11.15 6.52 -20.27
CA ALA A 42 -12.35 5.75 -19.97
C ALA A 42 -12.45 5.44 -18.48
N TYR A 43 -11.33 5.00 -17.88
CA TYR A 43 -11.22 4.82 -16.44
C TYR A 43 -11.47 6.12 -15.68
N ALA A 44 -10.89 7.24 -16.13
CA ALA A 44 -11.11 8.54 -15.48
C ALA A 44 -12.59 8.96 -15.50
N ALA A 45 -13.30 8.79 -16.62
CA ALA A 45 -14.72 9.10 -16.71
C ALA A 45 -15.57 8.15 -15.83
N ALA A 46 -15.29 6.84 -15.88
CA ALA A 46 -15.99 5.85 -15.07
C ALA A 46 -15.82 6.11 -13.56
N TRP A 47 -14.59 6.40 -13.12
CA TRP A 47 -14.31 6.75 -11.72
C TRP A 47 -15.02 8.02 -11.28
N LYS A 48 -14.99 9.09 -12.09
CA LYS A 48 -15.73 10.32 -11.80
C LYS A 48 -17.23 10.04 -11.65
N PHE A 49 -17.80 9.27 -12.59
CA PHE A 49 -19.21 8.88 -12.54
C PHE A 49 -19.53 8.14 -11.24
N LEU A 50 -18.75 7.09 -10.93
CA LEU A 50 -18.93 6.31 -9.72
C LEU A 50 -18.90 7.18 -8.47
N ILE A 51 -17.85 7.99 -8.30
CA ILE A 51 -17.67 8.84 -7.12
C ILE A 51 -18.87 9.79 -6.96
N TYR A 52 -19.31 10.45 -8.04
CA TYR A 52 -20.48 11.32 -7.98
C TYR A 52 -21.75 10.57 -7.60
N VAL A 53 -22.01 9.40 -8.18
CA VAL A 53 -23.19 8.58 -7.84
C VAL A 53 -23.17 8.16 -6.38
N LEU A 54 -22.02 7.78 -5.84
CA LEU A 54 -21.89 7.40 -4.43
C LEU A 54 -22.12 8.58 -3.49
N ILE A 55 -21.59 9.75 -3.83
CA ILE A 55 -21.86 10.99 -3.08
C ILE A 55 -23.35 11.30 -3.11
N MET A 56 -24.00 11.23 -4.28
CA MET A 56 -25.44 11.43 -4.41
C MET A 56 -26.24 10.44 -3.53
N LYS A 57 -25.93 9.14 -3.60
CA LYS A 57 -26.56 8.10 -2.76
C LYS A 57 -26.42 8.44 -1.28
N ARG A 58 -25.21 8.76 -0.81
CA ARG A 58 -24.93 9.02 0.61
C ARG A 58 -25.56 10.32 1.12
N VAL A 59 -25.54 11.37 0.31
CA VAL A 59 -26.18 12.65 0.64
C VAL A 59 -27.70 12.48 0.75
N THR A 60 -28.31 11.72 -0.16
CA THR A 60 -29.77 11.44 -0.12
C THR A 60 -30.19 10.52 1.04
N SER A 61 -29.34 9.57 1.46
CA SER A 61 -29.66 8.65 2.56
C SER A 61 -29.58 9.29 3.96
N THR A 62 -28.86 10.40 4.13
CA THR A 62 -28.57 11.03 5.44
C THR A 62 -29.37 12.33 5.70
N GLY A 63 -30.35 12.66 4.84
CA GLY A 63 -31.13 13.90 4.92
C GLY A 63 -32.63 13.67 5.20
N PRO A 64 -33.21 14.22 6.29
CA PRO A 64 -34.63 14.02 6.63
C PRO A 64 -35.66 14.69 5.70
N SER A 65 -35.24 15.51 4.71
CA SER A 65 -36.17 16.34 3.92
C SER A 65 -35.72 16.66 2.49
N LEU A 66 -35.01 15.76 1.80
CA LEU A 66 -34.47 16.01 0.44
C LEU A 66 -35.50 15.85 -0.70
N LYS A 67 -36.79 16.07 -0.44
CA LYS A 67 -37.87 16.03 -1.45
C LYS A 67 -38.15 17.38 -2.13
N THR A 68 -37.45 18.46 -1.73
CA THR A 68 -37.63 19.81 -2.29
C THR A 68 -36.30 20.50 -2.58
N GLY A 69 -36.26 21.34 -3.64
CA GLY A 69 -35.08 22.10 -4.06
C GLY A 69 -34.03 21.30 -4.84
N ALA A 70 -32.76 21.71 -4.73
CA ALA A 70 -31.57 21.14 -5.41
C ALA A 70 -31.46 19.61 -5.36
N ALA A 71 -31.93 19.01 -4.26
CA ALA A 71 -31.82 17.59 -4.03
C ALA A 71 -32.93 16.75 -4.69
N ALA A 72 -34.03 17.37 -5.13
CA ALA A 72 -35.15 16.66 -5.74
C ALA A 72 -34.78 16.08 -7.12
N SER A 73 -33.96 16.80 -7.90
CA SER A 73 -33.43 16.32 -9.18
C SER A 73 -32.47 15.15 -8.99
N ILE A 74 -31.60 15.23 -7.98
CA ILE A 74 -30.66 14.17 -7.60
C ILE A 74 -31.42 12.92 -7.15
N TYR A 75 -32.41 13.07 -6.27
CA TYR A 75 -33.25 11.97 -5.81
C TYR A 75 -34.01 11.31 -6.96
N LYS A 76 -34.62 12.11 -7.85
CA LYS A 76 -35.32 11.61 -9.04
C LYS A 76 -34.37 10.81 -9.94
N TYR A 77 -33.18 11.34 -10.22
CA TYR A 77 -32.17 10.65 -11.02
C TYR A 77 -31.76 9.31 -10.41
N LEU A 78 -31.46 9.27 -9.10
CA LEU A 78 -31.09 8.04 -8.41
C LEU A 78 -32.24 7.01 -8.41
N ARG A 79 -33.48 7.45 -8.21
CA ARG A 79 -34.65 6.55 -8.27
C ARG A 79 -34.85 5.97 -9.66
N ASP A 80 -34.66 6.76 -10.71
CA ASP A 80 -34.95 6.34 -12.08
C ASP A 80 -33.81 5.47 -12.66
N ASN A 81 -32.55 5.67 -12.23
CA ASN A 81 -31.36 5.03 -12.82
C ASN A 81 -30.56 4.11 -11.88
N HIS A 82 -30.72 4.25 -10.56
CA HIS A 82 -29.94 3.54 -9.53
C HIS A 82 -30.82 3.01 -8.39
N SER A 83 -32.06 2.63 -8.69
CA SER A 83 -33.03 2.09 -7.72
C SER A 83 -32.63 0.72 -7.14
N VAL A 84 -31.92 -0.08 -7.93
CA VAL A 84 -31.35 -1.35 -7.46
C VAL A 84 -30.07 -1.05 -6.70
N ASP A 85 -29.95 -1.61 -5.50
CA ASP A 85 -28.75 -1.44 -4.68
C ASP A 85 -27.58 -2.22 -5.31
N THR A 86 -26.95 -1.57 -6.27
CA THR A 86 -25.81 -2.08 -7.01
C THR A 86 -24.56 -1.71 -6.24
N ASN A 87 -23.72 -2.71 -5.98
CA ASN A 87 -22.37 -2.55 -5.47
C ASN A 87 -21.61 -1.47 -6.30
N PRO A 88 -20.81 -0.58 -5.65
CA PRO A 88 -19.95 0.40 -6.31
C PRO A 88 -19.24 -0.08 -7.59
N ILE A 89 -18.59 -1.26 -7.60
CA ILE A 89 -17.89 -1.73 -8.80
C ILE A 89 -18.85 -2.15 -9.91
N GLY A 90 -20.05 -2.64 -9.57
CA GLY A 90 -21.07 -2.91 -10.58
C GLY A 90 -21.47 -1.64 -11.35
N ILE A 91 -21.51 -0.50 -10.66
CA ILE A 91 -21.76 0.82 -11.29
C ILE A 91 -20.58 1.20 -12.21
N LEU A 92 -19.35 1.00 -11.75
CA LEU A 92 -18.14 1.27 -12.53
C LEU A 92 -18.08 0.42 -13.80
N ILE A 93 -18.25 -0.90 -13.68
CA ILE A 93 -18.25 -1.87 -14.79
C ILE A 93 -19.37 -1.55 -15.76
N SER A 94 -20.58 -1.26 -15.26
CA SER A 94 -21.70 -0.87 -16.13
C SER A 94 -21.38 0.38 -16.94
N TYR A 95 -20.79 1.40 -16.31
CA TYR A 95 -20.36 2.61 -16.99
C TYR A 95 -19.28 2.33 -18.04
N MET A 96 -18.30 1.50 -17.70
CA MET A 96 -17.23 1.10 -18.60
C MET A 96 -17.73 0.33 -19.82
N LYS A 97 -18.61 -0.64 -19.63
CA LYS A 97 -19.22 -1.39 -20.74
C LYS A 97 -19.96 -0.46 -21.71
N ARG A 98 -20.62 0.61 -21.21
CA ARG A 98 -21.24 1.63 -22.08
C ARG A 98 -20.20 2.38 -22.92
N LEU A 99 -19.03 2.69 -22.36
CA LEU A 99 -17.93 3.32 -23.08
C LEU A 99 -17.32 2.38 -24.15
N GLU A 100 -17.27 1.08 -23.87
CA GLU A 100 -16.68 0.06 -24.76
C GLU A 100 -17.58 -0.31 -25.94
N VAL A 101 -18.87 -0.57 -25.69
CA VAL A 101 -19.84 -0.95 -26.74
C VAL A 101 -19.91 0.09 -27.87
N LEU A 102 -19.62 1.36 -27.55
CA LEU A 102 -19.62 2.46 -28.51
C LEU A 102 -18.32 2.57 -29.34
N LYS A 103 -17.26 1.83 -29.01
CA LYS A 103 -15.98 1.82 -29.74
C LYS A 103 -15.96 0.89 -30.96
N VAL A 104 -16.81 -0.14 -31.03
CA VAL A 104 -16.81 -1.16 -32.10
C VAL A 104 -17.91 -0.87 -33.16
N GLY A 105 -17.63 -0.04 -34.19
CA GLY A 105 -18.52 0.17 -35.36
C GLY A 105 -18.73 1.64 -35.81
N GLN A 106 -19.46 1.86 -36.93
CA GLN A 106 -19.58 3.10 -37.75
C GLN A 106 -19.55 4.48 -37.00
N PHE A 107 -18.83 5.43 -37.61
CA PHE A 107 -18.00 6.45 -36.93
C PHE A 107 -18.69 7.67 -36.29
N GLU A 108 -19.67 8.35 -36.91
CA GLU A 108 -19.99 9.72 -36.47
C GLU A 108 -20.99 9.81 -35.29
N ALA A 109 -22.09 9.05 -35.33
CA ALA A 109 -23.12 9.11 -34.29
C ALA A 109 -22.60 8.58 -32.94
N ARG A 110 -21.82 7.49 -32.97
CA ARG A 110 -21.21 6.90 -31.78
C ARG A 110 -20.06 7.73 -31.21
N ALA A 111 -19.28 8.43 -32.04
CA ALA A 111 -18.26 9.36 -31.56
C ALA A 111 -18.88 10.50 -30.72
N ARG A 112 -20.05 11.00 -31.14
CA ARG A 112 -20.81 11.98 -30.34
C ARG A 112 -21.26 11.38 -29.01
N GLU A 113 -21.88 10.20 -29.02
CA GLU A 113 -22.34 9.53 -27.79
C GLU A 113 -21.20 9.22 -26.82
N LEU A 114 -20.06 8.76 -27.33
CA LEU A 114 -18.86 8.52 -26.54
C LEU A 114 -18.34 9.82 -25.90
N GLN A 115 -18.36 10.93 -26.64
CA GLN A 115 -18.01 12.25 -26.10
C GLN A 115 -18.96 12.68 -24.97
N LYS A 116 -20.25 12.35 -25.06
CA LYS A 116 -21.22 12.64 -23.98
C LYS A 116 -20.89 11.88 -22.70
N LEU A 117 -20.51 10.61 -22.82
CA LEU A 117 -20.09 9.80 -21.68
C LEU A 117 -18.79 10.33 -21.05
N TYR A 118 -17.77 10.64 -21.85
CA TYR A 118 -16.53 11.25 -21.33
C TYR A 118 -16.78 12.58 -20.59
N LYS A 119 -17.77 13.36 -21.03
CA LYS A 119 -18.18 14.62 -20.40
C LYS A 119 -19.16 14.45 -19.24
N LEU A 120 -19.58 13.23 -18.94
CA LEU A 120 -20.58 12.94 -17.90
C LEU A 120 -21.90 13.72 -18.12
N GLU A 121 -22.31 13.94 -19.38
CA GLU A 121 -23.47 14.78 -19.71
C GLU A 121 -24.75 14.36 -18.98
N GLU A 122 -24.92 13.06 -18.75
CA GLU A 122 -26.03 12.45 -17.98
C GLU A 122 -26.20 13.07 -16.58
N ILE A 123 -25.10 13.36 -15.90
CA ILE A 123 -25.10 13.90 -14.52
C ILE A 123 -24.59 15.33 -14.44
N ALA A 124 -24.17 15.94 -15.56
CA ALA A 124 -23.52 17.24 -15.58
C ALA A 124 -24.36 18.35 -14.95
N SER A 125 -25.69 18.33 -15.15
CA SER A 125 -26.62 19.28 -14.55
C SER A 125 -26.83 19.07 -13.05
N LEU A 126 -26.57 17.86 -12.54
CA LEU A 126 -26.72 17.49 -11.14
C LEU A 126 -25.51 17.87 -10.29
N ILE A 127 -24.31 17.97 -10.90
CA ILE A 127 -23.07 18.27 -10.18
C ILE A 127 -23.14 19.62 -9.43
N PRO A 128 -23.57 20.75 -10.05
CA PRO A 128 -23.67 22.02 -9.33
C PRO A 128 -24.71 22.02 -8.21
N GLU A 129 -25.77 21.23 -8.34
CA GLU A 129 -26.78 21.02 -7.29
C GLU A 129 -26.17 20.23 -6.13
N LEU A 130 -25.43 19.16 -6.44
CA LEU A 130 -24.73 18.33 -5.46
C LEU A 130 -23.71 19.15 -4.66
N GLU A 131 -22.91 19.98 -5.33
CA GLU A 131 -21.94 20.87 -4.69
C GLU A 131 -22.61 21.86 -3.74
N ARG A 132 -23.78 22.42 -4.11
CA ARG A 132 -24.56 23.29 -3.22
C ARG A 132 -25.05 22.57 -1.96
N VAL A 133 -25.45 21.31 -2.09
CA VAL A 133 -25.82 20.49 -0.93
C VAL A 133 -24.59 20.21 -0.05
N CYS A 134 -23.45 19.87 -0.67
CA CYS A 134 -22.21 19.53 0.03
C CYS A 134 -21.51 20.75 0.66
N GLN A 135 -21.84 21.98 0.27
CA GLN A 135 -21.32 23.20 0.95
C GLN A 135 -21.77 23.30 2.40
N ARG A 136 -22.95 22.76 2.75
CA ARG A 136 -23.46 22.75 4.12
C ARG A 136 -22.98 21.55 4.93
N ARG A 137 -22.55 20.48 4.24
CA ARG A 137 -22.11 19.20 4.79
C ARG A 137 -20.94 18.69 3.98
N SER A 138 -19.72 18.89 4.48
CA SER A 138 -18.53 18.47 3.74
C SER A 138 -18.53 16.95 3.57
N VAL A 139 -18.30 16.49 2.34
CA VAL A 139 -18.20 15.08 1.98
C VAL A 139 -16.75 14.72 1.75
N PHE A 140 -16.28 13.69 2.45
CA PHE A 140 -14.97 13.09 2.25
C PHE A 140 -15.15 11.71 1.64
N VAL A 141 -14.50 11.47 0.49
CA VAL A 141 -14.42 10.17 -0.16
C VAL A 141 -13.01 9.65 0.07
N LEU A 142 -12.88 8.59 0.87
CA LEU A 142 -11.63 7.93 1.17
C LEU A 142 -11.51 6.70 0.27
N ILE A 143 -10.42 6.59 -0.47
CA ILE A 143 -10.15 5.47 -1.36
C ILE A 143 -8.82 4.85 -0.93
N ASP A 144 -8.87 3.59 -0.52
CA ASP A 144 -7.73 2.85 0.04
C ASP A 144 -7.60 1.46 -0.61
N GLU A 145 -6.50 0.78 -0.33
CA GLU A 145 -6.21 -0.61 -0.75
C GLU A 145 -6.20 -0.83 -2.28
N LEU A 146 -5.63 0.13 -3.00
CA LEU A 146 -5.43 0.05 -4.46
C LEU A 146 -4.35 -0.95 -4.89
N ASP A 147 -3.61 -1.52 -3.93
CA ASP A 147 -2.49 -2.43 -4.15
C ASP A 147 -2.86 -3.90 -4.23
N LYS A 148 -4.03 -4.29 -3.71
CA LYS A 148 -4.46 -5.68 -3.69
C LYS A 148 -4.90 -6.14 -5.09
N GLY A 149 -4.34 -7.24 -5.56
CA GLY A 149 -4.58 -7.75 -6.92
C GLY A 149 -3.82 -6.99 -8.01
N TRP A 150 -2.92 -6.07 -7.63
CA TRP A 150 -2.06 -5.38 -8.58
C TRP A 150 -1.10 -6.36 -9.26
N ASP A 151 -1.13 -6.46 -10.58
CA ASP A 151 -0.26 -7.34 -11.37
C ASP A 151 0.78 -6.56 -12.20
N ASN A 152 0.87 -5.24 -11.97
CA ASN A 152 1.71 -4.32 -12.75
C ASN A 152 1.42 -4.31 -14.27
N SER A 153 0.23 -4.78 -14.68
CA SER A 153 -0.22 -4.68 -16.07
C SER A 153 -0.49 -3.23 -16.48
N GLU A 154 -0.42 -2.96 -17.78
CA GLU A 154 -0.74 -1.64 -18.32
C GLU A 154 -2.19 -1.22 -18.03
N ASP A 155 -3.11 -2.18 -17.95
CA ASP A 155 -4.50 -1.91 -17.59
C ASP A 155 -4.64 -1.52 -16.11
N ALA A 156 -3.89 -2.16 -15.21
CA ALA A 156 -3.83 -1.79 -13.80
C ALA A 156 -3.31 -0.36 -13.60
N LYS A 157 -2.22 -0.02 -14.30
CA LYS A 157 -1.64 1.34 -14.32
C LYS A 157 -2.64 2.36 -14.83
N ALA A 158 -3.27 2.09 -15.97
CA ALA A 158 -4.27 2.98 -16.54
C ALA A 158 -5.50 3.16 -15.63
N PHE A 159 -5.91 2.11 -14.91
CA PHE A 159 -7.02 2.13 -13.96
C PHE A 159 -6.76 3.05 -12.77
N VAL A 160 -5.59 2.90 -12.12
CA VAL A 160 -5.18 3.76 -10.98
C VAL A 160 -4.89 5.18 -11.45
N ALA A 161 -4.24 5.35 -12.59
CA ALA A 161 -4.02 6.67 -13.17
C ALA A 161 -5.35 7.39 -13.49
N GLY A 162 -6.34 6.66 -14.01
CA GLY A 162 -7.68 7.18 -14.26
C GLY A 162 -8.38 7.62 -12.96
N LEU A 163 -8.24 6.85 -11.88
CA LEU A 163 -8.74 7.23 -10.57
C LEU A 163 -8.10 8.53 -10.06
N PHE A 164 -6.79 8.67 -10.20
CA PHE A 164 -6.07 9.87 -9.80
C PHE A 164 -6.58 11.11 -10.56
N GLN A 165 -6.73 11.01 -11.88
CA GLN A 165 -7.31 12.08 -12.70
C GLN A 165 -8.76 12.39 -12.33
N ALA A 166 -9.54 11.38 -11.93
CA ALA A 166 -10.88 11.57 -11.41
C ALA A 166 -10.89 12.40 -10.13
N ALA A 167 -10.05 12.02 -9.15
CA ALA A 167 -9.94 12.70 -7.87
C ALA A 167 -9.45 14.15 -8.03
N LEU A 168 -8.42 14.39 -8.84
CA LEU A 168 -7.94 15.75 -9.16
C LEU A 168 -9.06 16.62 -9.72
N SER A 169 -9.78 16.10 -10.72
CA SER A 169 -10.87 16.82 -11.38
C SER A 169 -12.02 17.17 -10.42
N ILE A 170 -12.32 16.29 -9.46
CA ILE A 170 -13.37 16.54 -8.45
C ILE A 170 -12.86 17.56 -7.43
N ASN A 171 -11.63 17.38 -6.93
CA ASN A 171 -11.03 18.25 -5.92
C ASN A 171 -10.82 19.69 -6.41
N ALA A 172 -10.49 19.86 -7.70
CA ALA A 172 -10.30 21.17 -8.33
C ALA A 172 -11.56 22.05 -8.35
N ARG A 173 -12.76 21.45 -8.27
CA ARG A 173 -14.03 22.21 -8.20
C ARG A 173 -14.26 22.86 -6.83
N GLY A 174 -13.52 22.40 -5.81
CA GLY A 174 -13.17 23.21 -4.65
C GLY A 174 -14.25 23.43 -3.58
N LYS A 175 -15.44 22.84 -3.68
CA LYS A 175 -16.55 23.17 -2.76
C LYS A 175 -17.24 21.93 -2.18
N GLY A 176 -17.05 21.71 -0.88
CA GLY A 176 -17.82 20.74 -0.08
C GLY A 176 -17.52 19.25 -0.34
N ILE A 177 -16.73 18.90 -1.36
CA ILE A 177 -16.34 17.53 -1.68
C ILE A 177 -14.82 17.42 -1.68
N ARG A 178 -14.28 16.39 -1.01
CA ARG A 178 -12.86 16.04 -0.99
C ARG A 178 -12.68 14.55 -1.23
N VAL A 179 -11.90 14.21 -2.24
CA VAL A 179 -11.47 12.84 -2.53
C VAL A 179 -10.04 12.69 -2.04
N LEU A 180 -9.80 11.72 -1.16
CA LEU A 180 -8.50 11.37 -0.60
C LEU A 180 -8.18 9.95 -1.03
N ILE A 181 -7.00 9.76 -1.61
CA ILE A 181 -6.52 8.46 -2.07
C ILE A 181 -5.27 8.11 -1.25
N SER A 182 -5.24 6.93 -0.66
CA SER A 182 -4.00 6.31 -0.17
C SER A 182 -3.48 5.32 -1.20
N LEU A 183 -2.20 5.45 -1.53
CA LEU A 183 -1.51 4.58 -2.45
C LEU A 183 -0.13 4.24 -1.89
N ARG A 184 0.30 3.00 -2.09
CA ARG A 184 1.64 2.57 -1.69
C ARG A 184 2.70 3.24 -2.55
N LYS A 185 3.84 3.58 -1.95
CA LYS A 185 4.90 4.37 -2.59
C LYS A 185 5.45 3.69 -3.84
N GLU A 186 5.69 2.39 -3.76
CA GLU A 186 6.16 1.57 -4.85
C GLU A 186 5.15 1.50 -6.01
N LEU A 187 3.84 1.57 -5.75
CA LEU A 187 2.84 1.62 -6.82
C LEU A 187 2.81 2.98 -7.46
N TYR A 188 2.87 4.04 -6.65
CA TYR A 188 3.02 5.40 -7.15
C TYR A 188 4.26 5.50 -8.06
N ASP A 189 5.41 4.97 -7.61
CA ASP A 189 6.69 4.89 -8.34
C ASP A 189 6.65 4.09 -9.66
N ASN A 190 5.69 3.18 -9.83
CA ASN A 190 5.55 2.34 -11.02
C ASN A 190 4.51 2.83 -12.03
N ILE A 191 3.87 3.98 -11.82
CA ILE A 191 2.85 4.55 -12.73
C ILE A 191 3.36 5.88 -13.32
N PRO A 192 4.07 5.84 -14.47
CA PRO A 192 4.63 7.02 -15.13
C PRO A 192 3.60 8.15 -15.37
N GLU A 193 2.35 7.81 -15.63
CA GLU A 193 1.25 8.74 -15.91
C GLU A 193 0.93 9.64 -14.70
N LEU A 194 1.24 9.20 -13.48
CA LEU A 194 1.15 10.06 -12.29
C LEU A 194 2.25 11.12 -12.26
N TYR A 195 3.35 10.89 -12.99
CA TYR A 195 4.51 11.79 -13.05
C TYR A 195 4.46 12.82 -14.16
N GLU A 196 3.75 12.56 -15.26
CA GLU A 196 3.67 13.51 -16.39
C GLU A 196 3.17 14.90 -15.94
N ASP A 197 2.31 14.95 -14.93
CA ASP A 197 1.81 16.16 -14.29
C ASP A 197 2.28 16.33 -12.83
N ALA A 198 3.30 15.58 -12.36
CA ALA A 198 3.75 15.57 -10.96
C ALA A 198 4.04 16.97 -10.40
N GLN A 199 4.50 17.90 -11.23
CA GLN A 199 4.74 19.29 -10.79
C GLN A 199 3.46 20.01 -10.35
N LYS A 200 2.31 19.72 -10.97
CA LYS A 200 1.02 20.35 -10.67
C LYS A 200 0.34 19.75 -9.44
N VAL A 201 0.67 18.49 -9.12
CA VAL A 201 0.00 17.71 -8.07
C VAL A 201 0.90 17.45 -6.86
N ARG A 202 2.18 17.85 -6.91
CA ARG A 202 3.13 17.65 -5.81
C ARG A 202 2.60 18.19 -4.48
N ASP A 203 2.03 19.39 -4.51
CA ASP A 203 1.48 20.05 -3.32
C ASP A 203 0.18 19.39 -2.81
N LEU A 204 -0.37 18.43 -3.55
CA LEU A 204 -1.55 17.64 -3.18
C LEU A 204 -1.18 16.26 -2.62
N ILE A 205 0.10 15.88 -2.65
CA ILE A 205 0.58 14.56 -2.25
C ILE A 205 1.33 14.68 -0.94
N GLU A 206 0.84 13.98 0.08
CA GLU A 206 1.52 13.83 1.36
C GLU A 206 2.18 12.45 1.44
N THR A 207 3.49 12.43 1.65
CA THR A 207 4.24 11.18 1.81
C THR A 207 4.38 10.85 3.29
N LEU A 208 3.85 9.70 3.69
CA LEU A 208 3.96 9.21 5.07
C LEU A 208 5.25 8.40 5.24
N GLU A 209 6.16 8.88 6.08
CA GLU A 209 7.40 8.19 6.45
C GLU A 209 7.51 8.03 7.96
N TRP A 210 8.09 6.90 8.39
CA TRP A 210 8.36 6.62 9.81
C TRP A 210 9.86 6.61 10.07
N ASP A 211 10.26 7.28 11.14
CA ASP A 211 11.62 7.27 11.66
C ASP A 211 11.67 6.68 13.07
N GLU A 212 12.89 6.50 13.59
CA GLU A 212 13.12 5.98 14.94
C GLU A 212 12.37 6.77 16.03
N PRO A 213 12.47 8.12 16.09
CA PRO A 213 11.71 8.90 17.06
C PRO A 213 10.18 8.70 16.97
N ALA A 214 9.60 8.70 15.76
CA ALA A 214 8.17 8.51 15.59
C ALA A 214 7.72 7.09 15.99
N LEU A 215 8.50 6.06 15.67
CA LEU A 215 8.22 4.68 16.08
C LEU A 215 8.36 4.50 17.60
N LEU A 216 9.33 5.16 18.23
CA LEU A 216 9.49 5.15 19.69
C LEU A 216 8.28 5.81 20.37
N GLU A 217 7.85 6.98 19.89
CA GLU A 217 6.64 7.66 20.40
C GLU A 217 5.40 6.78 20.23
N LEU A 218 5.26 6.11 19.07
CA LEU A 218 4.13 5.22 18.79
C LEU A 218 4.08 4.07 19.81
N ILE A 219 5.21 3.39 20.07
CA ILE A 219 5.24 2.30 21.05
C ILE A 219 5.06 2.83 22.47
N ALA A 220 5.67 3.97 22.81
CA ALA A 220 5.49 4.60 24.12
C ALA A 220 4.02 4.96 24.40
N LYS A 221 3.27 5.47 23.42
CA LYS A 221 1.82 5.68 23.55
C LYS A 221 1.07 4.39 23.86
N ARG A 222 1.42 3.29 23.17
CA ARG A 222 0.82 1.97 23.41
C ARG A 222 1.14 1.44 24.80
N ILE A 223 2.40 1.52 25.24
CA ILE A 223 2.83 1.10 26.59
C ILE A 223 2.08 1.89 27.65
N ARG A 224 2.05 3.22 27.57
CA ARG A 224 1.33 4.07 28.54
C ARG A 224 -0.14 3.72 28.64
N ASN A 225 -0.78 3.49 27.49
CA ASN A 225 -2.19 3.08 27.43
C ASN A 225 -2.41 1.69 28.06
N SER A 226 -1.51 0.73 27.81
CA SER A 226 -1.58 -0.61 28.40
C SER A 226 -1.34 -0.63 29.92
N LEU A 227 -0.55 0.30 30.44
CA LEU A 227 -0.24 0.43 31.87
C LEU A 227 -1.24 1.33 32.63
N SER A 228 -2.26 1.88 31.96
CA SER A 228 -3.21 2.84 32.54
C SER A 228 -2.54 4.02 33.25
N SER A 229 -1.35 4.40 32.82
CA SER A 229 -0.59 5.48 33.44
C SER A 229 -0.98 6.82 32.84
N SER A 230 -1.52 7.71 33.68
CA SER A 230 -1.81 9.11 33.33
C SER A 230 -0.57 10.00 33.38
N GLU A 231 0.58 9.47 33.80
CA GLU A 231 1.80 10.26 33.93
C GLU A 231 2.41 10.58 32.56
N LYS A 232 2.79 11.84 32.38
CA LYS A 232 3.57 12.29 31.23
C LYS A 232 5.00 11.79 31.32
N MET A 233 5.22 10.54 30.93
CA MET A 233 6.56 9.97 30.75
C MET A 233 7.13 10.30 29.37
N SER A 234 8.46 10.43 29.29
CA SER A 234 9.14 10.49 27.99
C SER A 234 9.06 9.13 27.27
N PRO A 235 9.19 9.09 25.95
CA PRO A 235 9.11 7.84 25.18
C PRO A 235 10.15 6.80 25.61
N GLU A 236 11.38 7.25 25.91
CA GLU A 236 12.47 6.40 26.39
C GLU A 236 12.14 5.80 27.76
N LYS A 237 11.57 6.60 28.66
CA LYS A 237 11.13 6.11 29.98
C LYS A 237 10.02 5.07 29.83
N SER A 238 9.03 5.32 28.99
CA SER A 238 7.96 4.35 28.73
C SER A 238 8.50 3.06 28.13
N TRP A 239 9.44 3.14 27.20
CA TRP A 239 10.13 1.97 26.64
C TRP A 239 10.87 1.18 27.72
N ASN A 240 11.64 1.88 28.57
CA ASN A 240 12.47 1.29 29.62
C ASN A 240 11.68 0.64 30.77
N LEU A 241 10.36 0.88 30.87
CA LEU A 241 9.50 0.13 31.78
C LEU A 241 9.28 -1.32 31.33
N VAL A 242 9.39 -1.57 30.02
CA VAL A 242 9.10 -2.88 29.43
C VAL A 242 10.38 -3.57 28.96
N PHE A 243 11.34 -2.84 28.39
CA PHE A 243 12.56 -3.40 27.82
C PHE A 243 13.80 -2.80 28.50
N SER A 244 14.88 -3.58 28.64
CA SER A 244 16.15 -3.06 29.15
C SER A 244 16.69 -1.98 28.21
N GLU A 245 17.20 -0.85 28.71
CA GLU A 245 17.68 0.25 27.84
C GLU A 245 18.79 -0.22 26.89
N THR A 246 19.76 -0.94 27.43
CA THR A 246 20.90 -1.49 26.69
C THR A 246 20.91 -3.01 26.81
N LEU A 247 21.25 -3.66 25.70
CA LEU A 247 21.41 -5.10 25.62
C LEU A 247 22.87 -5.46 25.89
N ASP A 248 23.11 -6.52 26.66
CA ASP A 248 24.47 -7.03 26.90
C ASP A 248 25.16 -7.44 25.58
N TYR A 249 24.37 -7.87 24.60
CA TYR A 249 24.82 -8.15 23.25
C TYR A 249 25.17 -6.86 22.49
N ARG A 250 26.46 -6.73 22.10
CA ARG A 250 27.02 -5.60 21.34
C ARG A 250 26.79 -4.21 21.98
N LYS A 251 26.40 -4.14 23.27
CA LYS A 251 26.08 -2.90 24.01
C LYS A 251 25.13 -1.96 23.24
N THR A 252 24.21 -2.53 22.48
CA THR A 252 23.28 -1.79 21.62
C THR A 252 22.02 -1.42 22.39
N ARG A 253 21.40 -0.28 22.08
CA ARG A 253 20.09 0.08 22.64
C ARG A 253 19.03 -0.92 22.18
N SER A 254 18.20 -1.41 23.10
CA SER A 254 17.18 -2.42 22.78
C SER A 254 16.18 -1.94 21.73
N PHE A 255 15.80 -0.67 21.79
CA PHE A 255 14.92 -0.05 20.79
C PHE A 255 15.51 -0.13 19.37
N ASN A 256 16.76 0.30 19.20
CA ASN A 256 17.45 0.26 17.91
C ASN A 256 17.56 -1.18 17.39
N TYR A 257 17.90 -2.12 18.28
CA TYR A 257 17.99 -3.54 17.94
C TYR A 257 16.65 -4.11 17.41
N ILE A 258 15.53 -3.71 18.01
CA ILE A 258 14.18 -4.12 17.61
C ILE A 258 13.76 -3.41 16.32
N VAL A 259 13.94 -2.09 16.22
CA VAL A 259 13.59 -1.30 15.00
C VAL A 259 14.34 -1.78 13.76
N ASP A 260 15.61 -2.15 13.87
CA ASP A 260 16.41 -2.64 12.74
C ASP A 260 15.87 -3.95 12.14
N ARG A 261 14.89 -4.59 12.80
CA ARG A 261 14.20 -5.81 12.37
C ARG A 261 12.79 -5.58 11.85
N THR A 262 12.32 -4.34 11.66
CA THR A 262 10.89 -4.07 11.36
C THR A 262 10.63 -3.38 10.03
N LEU A 263 11.67 -3.20 9.18
CA LEU A 263 11.60 -2.36 7.97
C LEU A 263 11.09 -0.92 8.26
N TYR A 264 11.21 -0.46 9.50
CA TYR A 264 10.67 0.81 9.99
C TYR A 264 9.15 0.95 9.80
N ARG A 265 8.42 -0.17 9.70
CA ARG A 265 6.97 -0.17 9.57
C ARG A 265 6.32 -0.27 10.96
N PRO A 266 5.31 0.57 11.28
CA PRO A 266 4.67 0.57 12.59
C PRO A 266 4.04 -0.75 13.01
N ARG A 267 3.40 -1.47 12.07
CA ARG A 267 2.72 -2.74 12.38
C ARG A 267 3.73 -3.80 12.80
N GLU A 268 4.91 -3.77 12.20
CA GLU A 268 5.99 -4.73 12.35
C GLU A 268 6.69 -4.55 13.70
N ILE A 269 6.91 -3.32 14.15
CA ILE A 269 7.42 -3.08 15.52
C ILE A 269 6.38 -3.45 16.58
N ILE A 270 5.09 -3.15 16.34
CA ILE A 270 4.01 -3.56 17.23
C ILE A 270 3.96 -5.09 17.34
N GLN A 271 3.99 -5.78 16.21
CA GLN A 271 3.99 -7.25 16.13
C GLN A 271 5.19 -7.82 16.88
N PHE A 272 6.39 -7.29 16.67
CA PHE A 272 7.58 -7.78 17.37
C PHE A 272 7.49 -7.58 18.89
N CYS A 273 7.08 -6.40 19.35
CA CYS A 273 6.86 -6.15 20.78
C CYS A 273 5.80 -7.08 21.37
N ASN A 274 4.72 -7.38 20.63
CA ASN A 274 3.70 -8.33 21.07
C ASN A 274 4.25 -9.76 21.17
N THR A 275 4.99 -10.23 20.16
CA THR A 275 5.64 -11.55 20.20
C THR A 275 6.57 -11.69 21.40
N ILE A 276 7.37 -10.64 21.68
CA ILE A 276 8.26 -10.62 22.84
C ILE A 276 7.49 -10.67 24.15
N ARG A 277 6.40 -9.89 24.26
CA ARG A 277 5.50 -9.94 25.42
C ARG A 277 4.94 -11.35 25.64
N ASP A 278 4.44 -11.98 24.58
CA ASP A 278 3.76 -13.28 24.70
C ASP A 278 4.72 -14.37 25.19
N ILE A 279 5.95 -14.38 24.67
CA ILE A 279 7.02 -15.29 25.12
C ILE A 279 7.46 -14.96 26.56
N ALA A 280 7.56 -13.69 26.93
CA ALA A 280 7.87 -13.29 28.29
C ALA A 280 6.81 -13.80 29.28
N VAL A 281 5.53 -13.71 28.93
CA VAL A 281 4.41 -14.22 29.73
C VAL A 281 4.48 -15.74 29.87
N GLU A 282 4.69 -16.46 28.78
CA GLU A 282 4.83 -17.92 28.78
C GLU A 282 5.98 -18.37 29.69
N LYS A 283 7.09 -17.63 29.68
CA LYS A 283 8.28 -17.94 30.50
C LYS A 283 8.27 -17.32 31.90
N HIS A 284 7.17 -16.68 32.30
CA HIS A 284 7.04 -15.98 33.58
C HIS A 284 8.17 -14.97 33.85
N LYS A 285 8.65 -14.28 32.80
CA LYS A 285 9.71 -13.28 32.89
C LYS A 285 9.13 -11.91 33.17
N MET A 286 9.73 -11.22 34.14
CA MET A 286 9.32 -9.89 34.56
C MET A 286 10.07 -8.81 33.79
N CYS A 287 9.42 -7.67 33.57
CA CYS A 287 10.05 -6.50 32.98
C CYS A 287 11.10 -5.88 33.94
N PRO A 288 12.12 -5.17 33.42
CA PRO A 288 12.39 -4.96 31.99
C PRO A 288 12.96 -6.21 31.30
N LEU A 289 12.51 -6.48 30.08
CA LEU A 289 12.88 -7.62 29.27
C LEU A 289 14.26 -7.42 28.63
N ASP A 290 15.13 -8.41 28.80
CA ASP A 290 16.53 -8.40 28.37
C ASP A 290 16.73 -9.00 26.97
N TYR A 291 18.01 -9.10 26.56
CA TYR A 291 18.38 -9.68 25.28
C TYR A 291 17.93 -11.13 25.10
N GLN A 292 17.96 -11.94 26.16
CA GLN A 292 17.65 -13.36 26.05
C GLN A 292 16.22 -13.55 25.55
N ILE A 293 15.27 -12.84 26.15
CA ILE A 293 13.85 -12.94 25.77
C ILE A 293 13.58 -12.34 24.38
N ILE A 294 14.26 -11.25 24.03
CA ILE A 294 14.17 -10.68 22.68
C ILE A 294 14.68 -11.68 21.64
N ALA A 295 15.85 -12.27 21.86
CA ALA A 295 16.49 -13.21 20.93
C ALA A 295 15.67 -14.49 20.75
N GLU A 296 15.10 -15.05 21.82
CA GLU A 296 14.20 -16.21 21.76
C GLU A 296 12.94 -15.91 20.94
N SER A 297 12.48 -14.65 20.96
CA SER A 297 11.30 -14.20 20.20
C SER A 297 11.56 -13.97 18.71
N GLU A 298 12.83 -13.87 18.31
CA GLU A 298 13.19 -13.58 16.92
C GLU A 298 12.79 -14.69 15.96
N TYR A 299 12.81 -15.96 16.38
CA TYR A 299 12.47 -17.06 15.47
C TYR A 299 11.01 -16.97 15.03
N ALA A 300 10.08 -16.90 16.00
CA ALA A 300 8.64 -16.82 15.73
C ALA A 300 8.28 -15.53 14.99
N TYR A 301 8.90 -14.40 15.37
CA TYR A 301 8.71 -13.14 14.65
C TYR A 301 9.21 -13.24 13.20
N SER A 302 10.41 -13.78 13.00
CA SER A 302 11.04 -13.93 11.68
C SER A 302 10.23 -14.82 10.74
N GLU A 303 9.69 -15.93 11.25
CA GLU A 303 8.80 -16.82 10.52
C GLU A 303 7.54 -16.10 10.05
N SER A 304 6.83 -15.46 10.98
CA SER A 304 5.60 -14.71 10.68
C SER A 304 5.87 -13.62 9.65
N ARG A 305 7.02 -12.93 9.74
CA ARG A 305 7.38 -11.87 8.78
C ARG A 305 7.69 -12.38 7.38
N LEU A 306 8.31 -13.55 7.24
CA LEU A 306 8.50 -14.17 5.92
C LEU A 306 7.16 -14.49 5.26
N GLN A 307 6.23 -15.04 6.04
CA GLN A 307 4.88 -15.36 5.57
C GLN A 307 4.10 -14.09 5.20
N ASP A 308 4.14 -13.06 6.05
CA ASP A 308 3.45 -11.79 5.83
C ASP A 308 3.94 -11.12 4.53
N ILE A 309 5.26 -11.04 4.31
CA ILE A 309 5.83 -10.46 3.09
C ILE A 309 5.50 -11.31 1.87
N ALA A 310 5.60 -12.64 1.95
CA ALA A 310 5.21 -13.50 0.84
C ALA A 310 3.72 -13.36 0.48
N ALA A 311 2.84 -13.21 1.47
CA ALA A 311 1.42 -12.99 1.27
C ALA A 311 1.14 -11.60 0.66
N GLU A 312 1.86 -10.56 1.10
CA GLU A 312 1.78 -9.18 0.58
C GLU A 312 2.04 -9.13 -0.93
N TYR A 313 3.01 -9.92 -1.41
CA TYR A 313 3.44 -9.94 -2.82
C TYR A 313 2.91 -11.14 -3.63
N ARG A 314 1.94 -11.90 -3.12
CA ARG A 314 1.51 -13.17 -3.73
C ARG A 314 1.03 -13.07 -5.18
N PHE A 315 0.57 -11.89 -5.60
CA PHE A 315 0.09 -11.65 -6.96
C PHE A 315 1.21 -11.29 -7.93
N GLN A 316 2.20 -10.52 -7.49
CA GLN A 316 3.34 -10.14 -8.34
C GLN A 316 4.40 -11.24 -8.37
N TYR A 317 4.63 -11.90 -7.24
CA TYR A 317 5.65 -12.91 -7.04
C TYR A 317 5.03 -14.14 -6.34
N PRO A 318 4.16 -14.90 -7.02
CA PRO A 318 3.57 -16.12 -6.46
C PRO A 318 4.68 -17.10 -6.02
N GLY A 319 4.50 -17.79 -4.90
CA GLY A 319 5.51 -18.72 -4.38
C GLY A 319 6.78 -18.08 -3.80
N LEU A 320 6.83 -16.75 -3.60
CA LEU A 320 7.99 -16.02 -3.06
C LEU A 320 8.58 -16.61 -1.77
N LEU A 321 7.75 -17.23 -0.92
CA LEU A 321 8.21 -17.88 0.30
C LEU A 321 9.23 -19.00 0.03
N SER A 322 9.04 -19.80 -1.03
CA SER A 322 9.98 -20.85 -1.43
C SER A 322 11.32 -20.28 -1.89
N VAL A 323 11.30 -19.13 -2.59
CA VAL A 323 12.50 -18.39 -2.99
C VAL A 323 13.29 -17.92 -1.78
N PHE A 324 12.63 -17.37 -0.74
CA PHE A 324 13.30 -17.05 0.53
C PHE A 324 13.92 -18.29 1.18
N GLY A 325 13.24 -19.44 1.08
CA GLY A 325 13.71 -20.72 1.59
C GLY A 325 15.07 -21.15 1.04
N THR A 326 15.41 -20.77 -0.20
CA THR A 326 16.70 -21.09 -0.84
C THR A 326 17.92 -20.47 -0.13
N PHE A 327 17.70 -19.44 0.69
CA PHE A 327 18.74 -18.77 1.49
C PHE A 327 18.99 -19.45 2.86
N ARG A 328 18.23 -20.50 3.20
CA ARG A 328 18.34 -21.18 4.49
C ARG A 328 19.76 -21.69 4.74
N GLY A 329 20.31 -21.41 5.91
CA GLY A 329 21.64 -21.86 6.35
C GLY A 329 22.83 -21.15 5.71
N ARG A 330 22.60 -20.23 4.77
CA ARG A 330 23.64 -19.46 4.08
C ARG A 330 24.15 -18.29 4.94
N GLU A 331 25.23 -17.67 4.49
CA GLU A 331 25.72 -16.42 5.07
C GLU A 331 24.79 -15.26 4.73
N TYR A 332 24.60 -14.34 5.66
CA TYR A 332 23.71 -13.20 5.45
C TYR A 332 24.41 -12.01 4.78
N ASN A 333 25.74 -11.89 4.86
CA ASN A 333 26.52 -10.90 4.13
C ASN A 333 26.89 -11.51 2.78
N LEU A 334 26.46 -10.90 1.69
CA LEU A 334 26.59 -11.46 0.36
C LEU A 334 27.43 -10.52 -0.52
N LEU A 335 28.46 -11.05 -1.17
CA LEU A 335 29.04 -10.37 -2.32
C LEU A 335 28.06 -10.48 -3.49
N ARG A 336 28.11 -9.50 -4.39
CA ARG A 336 27.30 -9.52 -5.60
C ARG A 336 27.48 -10.81 -6.40
N GLU A 337 28.73 -11.23 -6.59
CA GLU A 337 29.08 -12.44 -7.35
C GLU A 337 28.41 -13.70 -6.76
N ASP A 338 28.49 -13.88 -5.43
CA ASP A 338 27.84 -15.01 -4.74
C ASP A 338 26.30 -14.95 -4.82
N LEU A 339 25.73 -13.74 -4.76
CA LEU A 339 24.30 -13.53 -4.88
C LEU A 339 23.80 -13.81 -6.30
N GLU A 340 24.52 -13.33 -7.32
CA GLU A 340 24.23 -13.58 -8.74
C GLU A 340 24.31 -15.07 -9.06
N GLU A 341 25.35 -15.76 -8.58
CA GLU A 341 25.45 -17.21 -8.73
C GLU A 341 24.27 -17.93 -8.06
N HIS A 342 23.88 -17.49 -6.86
CA HIS A 342 22.75 -18.10 -6.15
C HIS A 342 21.42 -17.89 -6.87
N VAL A 343 21.10 -16.67 -7.30
CA VAL A 343 19.84 -16.42 -8.02
C VAL A 343 19.83 -17.07 -9.40
N LEU A 344 20.99 -17.19 -10.06
CA LEU A 344 21.11 -17.94 -11.31
C LEU A 344 20.73 -19.40 -11.13
N LYS A 345 21.16 -20.06 -10.04
CA LYS A 345 20.76 -21.43 -9.69
C LYS A 345 19.24 -21.57 -9.47
N ILE A 346 18.58 -20.52 -9.02
CA ILE A 346 17.11 -20.49 -8.92
C ILE A 346 16.53 -20.43 -10.33
N SER A 347 17.04 -19.53 -11.17
CA SER A 347 16.54 -19.32 -12.54
C SER A 347 16.80 -20.48 -13.51
N THR A 348 17.85 -21.27 -13.29
CA THR A 348 18.15 -22.50 -14.06
C THR A 348 17.42 -23.74 -13.55
N GLY A 349 16.68 -23.64 -12.43
CA GLY A 349 15.96 -24.76 -11.82
C GLY A 349 16.84 -25.73 -11.01
N GLU A 350 18.07 -25.34 -10.67
CA GLU A 350 18.93 -26.14 -9.79
C GLU A 350 18.49 -26.08 -8.32
N SER A 351 17.79 -25.01 -7.94
CA SER A 351 17.25 -24.85 -6.58
C SER A 351 15.76 -25.25 -6.53
N PRO A 352 15.34 -26.07 -5.55
CA PRO A 352 13.94 -26.44 -5.42
C PRO A 352 13.11 -25.22 -4.97
N ILE A 353 12.18 -24.81 -5.82
CA ILE A 353 11.18 -23.78 -5.53
C ILE A 353 9.78 -24.32 -5.89
N ASP A 354 8.74 -23.66 -5.40
CA ASP A 354 7.37 -24.05 -5.73
C ASP A 354 7.06 -23.76 -7.20
N GLU A 355 6.19 -24.56 -7.84
CA GLU A 355 5.74 -24.37 -9.24
C GLU A 355 5.21 -22.95 -9.48
N ALA A 356 4.52 -22.38 -8.49
CA ALA A 356 4.04 -21.01 -8.54
C ALA A 356 5.18 -19.98 -8.68
N ALA A 357 6.34 -20.22 -8.05
CA ALA A 357 7.51 -19.35 -8.15
C ALA A 357 8.24 -19.52 -9.49
N GLU A 358 8.22 -20.70 -10.09
CA GLU A 358 8.83 -20.94 -11.41
C GLU A 358 8.26 -20.00 -12.49
N THR A 359 6.99 -19.60 -12.36
CA THR A 359 6.30 -18.72 -13.33
C THR A 359 7.00 -17.38 -13.58
N TRP A 360 7.80 -16.90 -12.61
CA TRP A 360 8.54 -15.63 -12.72
C TRP A 360 10.04 -15.78 -12.42
N CYS A 361 10.50 -16.89 -11.84
CA CYS A 361 11.91 -17.15 -11.58
C CYS A 361 12.63 -17.83 -12.75
N LYS A 362 11.94 -18.71 -13.49
CA LYS A 362 12.56 -19.52 -14.54
C LYS A 362 13.03 -18.64 -15.69
N GLU A 363 14.28 -18.82 -16.12
CA GLU A 363 14.93 -17.99 -17.15
C GLU A 363 14.98 -16.50 -16.82
N ALA A 364 14.73 -16.12 -15.55
CA ALA A 364 14.82 -14.74 -15.12
C ALA A 364 16.28 -14.26 -15.10
N ASP A 365 16.47 -12.99 -15.46
CA ASP A 365 17.75 -12.31 -15.35
C ASP A 365 18.16 -12.14 -13.87
N PRO A 366 19.41 -12.44 -13.47
CA PRO A 366 19.87 -12.24 -12.10
C PRO A 366 19.61 -10.83 -11.56
N GLU A 367 19.72 -9.78 -12.37
CA GLU A 367 19.41 -8.41 -11.95
C GLU A 367 17.93 -8.25 -11.57
N PHE A 368 17.02 -8.86 -12.32
CA PHE A 368 15.58 -8.84 -11.99
C PHE A 368 15.30 -9.55 -10.65
N MET A 369 15.97 -10.67 -10.39
CA MET A 369 15.86 -11.40 -9.12
C MET A 369 16.39 -10.57 -7.94
N ILE A 370 17.55 -9.93 -8.10
CA ILE A 370 18.15 -9.07 -7.08
C ILE A 370 17.27 -7.84 -6.82
N ASP A 371 16.77 -7.19 -7.87
CA ASP A 371 15.83 -6.06 -7.76
C ASP A 371 14.54 -6.48 -7.04
N THR A 372 14.02 -7.66 -7.34
CA THR A 372 12.82 -8.20 -6.68
C THR A 372 13.07 -8.42 -5.19
N LEU A 373 14.14 -9.12 -4.82
CA LEU A 373 14.53 -9.36 -3.42
C LEU A 373 14.82 -8.06 -2.66
N TRP A 374 15.36 -7.05 -3.33
CA TRP A 374 15.50 -5.70 -2.77
C TRP A 374 14.15 -5.02 -2.56
N LYS A 375 13.29 -4.97 -3.56
CA LYS A 375 11.98 -4.28 -3.51
C LYS A 375 11.07 -4.82 -2.41
N VAL A 376 11.01 -6.14 -2.24
CA VAL A 376 10.21 -6.78 -1.18
C VAL A 376 10.83 -6.60 0.23
N GLY A 377 12.01 -5.99 0.32
CA GLY A 377 12.70 -5.71 1.58
C GLY A 377 13.55 -6.87 2.11
N PHE A 378 13.70 -7.96 1.34
CA PHE A 378 14.54 -9.11 1.72
C PHE A 378 16.02 -8.74 1.78
N LEU A 379 16.49 -7.94 0.81
CA LEU A 379 17.87 -7.46 0.77
C LEU A 379 18.04 -6.04 1.29
N ARG A 380 19.20 -5.80 1.88
CA ARG A 380 19.80 -4.49 2.15
C ARG A 380 21.08 -4.35 1.31
N ALA A 381 21.45 -3.13 0.96
CA ALA A 381 22.47 -2.81 -0.04
C ALA A 381 23.44 -1.81 0.58
N GLN A 382 24.73 -2.00 0.37
CA GLN A 382 25.72 -1.14 0.99
C GLN A 382 25.61 0.30 0.48
N ALA A 383 25.53 1.26 1.41
CA ALA A 383 25.53 2.69 1.11
C ALA A 383 26.88 3.13 0.53
N VAL A 384 26.89 3.49 -0.75
CA VAL A 384 28.04 4.04 -1.49
C VAL A 384 27.88 5.54 -1.76
N GLY A 385 29.00 6.26 -1.88
CA GLY A 385 29.02 7.68 -2.24
C GLY A 385 28.20 8.60 -1.31
N GLY A 386 27.46 9.55 -1.89
CA GLY A 386 26.62 10.52 -1.15
C GLY A 386 25.48 9.91 -0.34
N LEU A 387 25.12 8.64 -0.58
CA LEU A 387 24.12 7.92 0.21
C LEU A 387 24.60 7.55 1.62
N ARG A 388 25.91 7.68 1.90
CA ARG A 388 26.46 7.56 3.26
C ARG A 388 25.82 8.55 4.24
N ALA A 389 25.35 9.71 3.76
CA ALA A 389 24.68 10.71 4.59
C ALA A 389 23.26 10.30 5.03
N ARG A 390 22.64 9.32 4.36
CA ARG A 390 21.27 8.83 4.67
C ARG A 390 21.24 7.65 5.66
N ARG A 391 22.39 7.29 6.24
CA ARG A 391 22.49 6.22 7.24
C ARG A 391 21.67 6.60 8.48
N ARG A 392 20.68 5.78 8.81
CA ARG A 392 20.01 5.80 10.12
C ARG A 392 20.57 4.62 10.93
N SER A 393 21.00 4.86 12.18
CA SER A 393 21.47 3.83 13.13
C SER A 393 22.75 3.01 12.77
N GLY A 394 23.81 3.65 12.25
CA GLY A 394 25.15 3.03 12.20
C GLY A 394 25.34 1.85 11.22
N SER A 395 24.28 1.31 10.62
CA SER A 395 24.37 0.30 9.58
C SER A 395 24.86 0.93 8.27
N SER A 396 25.87 0.31 7.66
CA SER A 396 26.35 0.70 6.34
C SER A 396 25.43 0.23 5.20
N TYR A 397 24.36 -0.51 5.51
CA TYR A 397 23.43 -1.06 4.54
C TYR A 397 22.09 -0.34 4.62
N LEU A 398 21.52 0.02 3.48
CA LEU A 398 20.20 0.64 3.38
C LEU A 398 19.18 -0.39 2.89
N GLY A 399 17.91 -0.22 3.23
CA GLY A 399 16.80 -0.99 2.63
C GLY A 399 15.96 -0.13 1.67
N PRO A 400 14.99 -0.73 0.96
CA PRO A 400 14.11 0.00 0.03
C PRO A 400 13.30 1.11 0.72
N HIS A 401 12.95 0.93 2.00
CA HIS A 401 12.26 1.93 2.82
C HIS A 401 13.10 3.18 3.09
N GLN A 402 14.43 3.11 2.99
CA GLN A 402 15.34 4.25 3.18
C GLN A 402 15.71 4.93 1.86
N VAL A 403 15.79 4.15 0.77
CA VAL A 403 16.13 4.65 -0.56
C VAL A 403 15.34 3.85 -1.60
N SER A 404 14.29 4.45 -2.16
CA SER A 404 13.46 3.80 -3.19
C SER A 404 14.17 3.74 -4.55
N SER A 405 14.93 4.78 -4.92
CA SER A 405 15.62 4.90 -6.21
C SER A 405 17.12 4.59 -6.15
N LEU A 406 17.48 3.44 -5.59
CA LEU A 406 18.86 2.96 -5.59
C LEU A 406 19.12 2.13 -6.85
N ASN A 407 20.09 2.55 -7.68
CA ASN A 407 20.58 1.68 -8.76
C ASN A 407 21.47 0.59 -8.15
N LEU A 408 20.96 -0.65 -8.14
CA LEU A 408 21.65 -1.78 -7.51
C LEU A 408 22.87 -2.24 -8.31
N ARG A 409 22.92 -2.02 -9.64
CA ARG A 409 23.96 -2.58 -10.53
C ARG A 409 25.39 -2.35 -10.08
N ASN A 410 25.66 -1.19 -9.48
CA ASN A 410 27.01 -0.81 -9.02
C ASN A 410 27.29 -1.18 -7.55
N ILE A 411 26.34 -1.82 -6.87
CA ILE A 411 26.49 -2.24 -5.47
C ILE A 411 27.15 -3.61 -5.44
N THR A 412 28.30 -3.73 -4.77
CA THR A 412 29.06 -4.98 -4.69
C THR A 412 28.72 -5.83 -3.47
N ARG A 413 28.02 -5.25 -2.48
CA ARG A 413 27.74 -5.89 -1.18
C ARG A 413 26.29 -5.74 -0.79
N PHE A 414 25.69 -6.88 -0.49
CA PHE A 414 24.32 -7.03 -0.03
C PHE A 414 24.28 -7.70 1.33
N HIS A 415 23.15 -7.57 1.99
CA HIS A 415 22.89 -8.20 3.26
C HIS A 415 21.43 -8.62 3.34
N VAL A 416 21.13 -9.87 3.65
CA VAL A 416 19.75 -10.26 3.99
C VAL A 416 19.28 -9.50 5.23
N HIS A 417 18.08 -8.93 5.19
CA HIS A 417 17.55 -8.08 6.26
C HIS A 417 17.47 -8.84 7.61
N PRO A 418 17.83 -8.22 8.77
CA PRO A 418 17.86 -8.89 10.07
C PRO A 418 16.58 -9.64 10.44
N MET A 419 15.43 -9.07 10.04
CA MET A 419 14.09 -9.64 10.23
C MET A 419 13.93 -11.09 9.76
N PHE A 420 14.69 -11.55 8.76
CA PHE A 420 14.49 -12.87 8.14
C PHE A 420 15.50 -13.93 8.58
N ARG A 421 16.57 -13.53 9.26
CA ARG A 421 17.76 -14.38 9.46
C ARG A 421 17.51 -15.52 10.43
N SER A 422 16.73 -15.26 11.49
CA SER A 422 16.52 -16.24 12.57
C SER A 422 15.77 -17.47 12.05
N PHE A 423 14.66 -17.28 11.33
CA PHE A 423 13.90 -18.40 10.77
C PHE A 423 14.64 -19.15 9.67
N LEU A 424 15.40 -18.43 8.84
CA LEU A 424 16.25 -19.02 7.79
C LEU A 424 17.56 -19.59 8.33
N ALA A 425 17.81 -19.54 9.65
CA ALA A 425 19.03 -20.03 10.28
C ALA A 425 20.32 -19.54 9.59
N MET A 426 20.33 -18.28 9.15
CA MET A 426 21.46 -17.69 8.42
C MET A 426 22.64 -17.37 9.34
N LYS A 427 23.85 -17.40 8.78
CA LYS A 427 25.10 -17.29 9.54
C LYS A 427 25.82 -15.97 9.27
N GLU A 428 26.52 -15.47 10.29
CA GLU A 428 27.51 -14.40 10.09
C GLU A 428 28.73 -15.00 9.38
N ALA A 429 29.20 -14.34 8.31
CA ALA A 429 30.45 -14.70 7.67
C ALA A 429 31.58 -14.64 8.69
N LYS A 430 32.42 -15.69 8.72
CA LYS A 430 33.52 -15.81 9.69
C LYS A 430 34.68 -14.87 9.42
#